data_AF-A0A645FKY1-F1
#
_entry.id   AF-A0A645FKY1-F1
#
_cell.length_a   1.000
_cell.length_b   1.000
_cell.length_c   1.000
_cell.angle_alpha   90.00
_cell.angle_beta   90.00
_cell.angle_gamma   90.00
#
_symmetry.space_group_name_H-M   'P 1'
#
loop_
_entity.id
_entity.type
_entity.pdbx_description
1 polymer ?
#
loop_
_entity_poly.entity_id
_entity_poly.type
_entity_poly.pdbx_seq_one_letter_code
_entity_poly.pdbx_strand_id
1 'polypeptide(L)' 'MGYSHFAPDVLMTFLKNIVYYYVGFKLKLNTGEIGEILYVSPLNNYQPLIKVEGKVIDLSLDKRYSILEMV' A
#
# COMPACT_ATOMS: atom_id res chain seq x y z
N MET A 1 14.48 4.58 26.36
CA MET A 1 13.32 3.93 25.70
C MET A 1 12.42 5.05 25.18
N GLY A 2 12.30 5.21 23.86
CA GLY A 2 11.67 6.39 23.21
C GLY A 2 10.14 6.39 23.16
N TYR A 3 9.47 5.43 23.78
CA TYR A 3 8.01 5.30 23.77
C TYR A 3 7.28 6.42 24.52
N SER A 4 7.97 7.19 25.37
CA SER A 4 7.40 8.29 26.16
C SER A 4 7.33 9.64 25.43
N HIS A 5 7.88 9.76 24.20
CA HIS A 5 7.90 11.02 23.44
C HIS A 5 6.87 11.12 22.31
N PHE A 6 6.29 10.00 21.89
CA PHE A 6 5.30 9.98 20.82
C PHE A 6 3.92 9.76 21.42
N ALA A 7 3.00 10.70 21.16
CA ALA A 7 1.58 10.48 21.41
C ALA A 7 1.10 9.36 20.47
N PRO A 8 0.88 8.11 20.95
CA PRO A 8 0.64 6.97 20.07
C PRO A 8 -0.63 7.14 19.25
N ASP A 9 -1.61 7.85 19.79
CA ASP A 9 -2.88 8.17 19.11
C ASP A 9 -2.67 9.11 17.91
N VAL A 10 -1.77 10.10 18.04
CA VAL A 10 -1.40 11.01 16.95
C VAL A 10 -0.65 10.25 15.86
N LEU A 11 0.31 9.42 16.25
CA LEU A 11 1.05 8.57 15.32
C LEU A 11 0.11 7.62 14.58
N MET A 12 -0.80 6.97 15.30
CA MET A 12 -1.76 6.03 14.71
C MET A 12 -2.73 6.75 13.75
N THR A 13 -3.14 7.97 14.10
CA THR A 13 -3.96 8.81 13.23
C THR A 13 -3.22 9.15 11.94
N PHE A 14 -1.95 9.54 12.04
CA PHE A 14 -1.11 9.81 10.88
C PHE A 14 -0.97 8.57 9.99
N LEU A 15 -0.61 7.42 10.57
CA LEU A 15 -0.42 6.16 9.83
C LEU A 15 -1.70 5.68 9.13
N LYS A 16 -2.87 5.88 9.74
CA LYS A 16 -4.17 5.54 9.13
C LYS A 16 -4.53 6.43 7.95
N ASN A 17 -4.04 7.67 7.92
CA ASN A 17 -4.41 8.65 6.90
C ASN A 17 -3.38 8.74 5.76
N ILE A 18 -2.09 8.52 6.03
CA ILE A 18 -1.05 8.61 4.99
C ILE A 18 -1.26 7.58 3.87
N VAL A 19 -1.90 6.44 4.15
CA VAL A 19 -2.11 5.38 3.15
C VAL A 19 -2.90 5.84 1.93
N TYR A 20 -3.81 6.82 2.11
CA TYR A 20 -4.63 7.34 1.01
C TYR A 20 -3.81 8.18 0.02
N TYR A 21 -2.66 8.71 0.45
CA TYR A 21 -1.75 9.41 -0.43
C TYR A 21 -1.16 8.51 -1.52
N TYR A 22 -1.07 7.20 -1.26
CA TYR A 22 -0.52 6.24 -2.23
C TYR A 22 -1.51 5.88 -3.36
N VAL A 23 -2.77 6.30 -3.30
CA VAL A 23 -3.72 6.04 -4.39
C VAL A 23 -3.26 6.78 -5.66
N GLY A 24 -3.25 6.06 -6.79
CA GLY A 24 -2.72 6.54 -8.07
C GLY A 24 -1.21 6.37 -8.23
N PHE A 25 -0.47 5.95 -7.20
CA PHE A 25 0.96 5.67 -7.32
C PHE A 25 1.18 4.44 -8.20
N LYS A 26 2.27 4.47 -8.97
CA LYS A 26 2.69 3.35 -9.80
C LYS A 26 3.71 2.50 -9.05
N LEU A 27 3.61 1.20 -9.25
CA LEU A 27 4.43 0.18 -8.60
C LEU A 27 4.96 -0.77 -9.65
N LYS A 28 6.16 -1.29 -9.44
CA LYS A 28 6.65 -2.45 -10.17
C LYS A 28 6.41 -3.71 -9.35
N LEU A 29 5.82 -4.71 -9.99
CA LEU A 29 5.58 -6.02 -9.39
C LEU A 29 6.75 -6.97 -9.62
N ASN A 30 6.80 -8.05 -8.85
CA ASN A 30 7.76 -9.14 -9.03
C ASN A 30 7.69 -9.80 -10.42
N THR A 31 6.57 -9.66 -11.13
CA THR A 31 6.40 -10.10 -12.53
C THR A 31 7.06 -9.18 -13.54
N GLY A 32 7.51 -7.98 -13.11
CA GLY A 32 8.01 -6.92 -13.98
C GLY A 32 6.93 -5.97 -14.50
N GLU A 33 5.65 -6.28 -14.28
CA GLU A 33 4.53 -5.44 -14.68
C GLU A 33 4.45 -4.16 -13.84
N ILE A 34 3.94 -3.08 -14.44
CA ILE A 34 3.63 -1.83 -13.74
C ILE A 34 2.14 -1.80 -13.38
N GLY A 35 1.86 -1.70 -12.09
CA GLY A 35 0.52 -1.52 -11.56
C GLY A 35 0.29 -0.10 -11.03
N GLU A 36 -0.98 0.30 -10.94
CA GLU A 36 -1.42 1.53 -10.29
C GLU A 36 -2.26 1.20 -9.06
N ILE A 37 -1.99 1.84 -7.92
CA ILE A 37 -2.80 1.65 -6.71
C ILE A 37 -4.18 2.27 -6.90
N LEU A 38 -5.23 1.44 -6.79
CA LEU A 38 -6.62 1.91 -6.78
C LEU A 38 -7.13 2.17 -5.37
N TYR A 39 -6.68 1.38 -4.40
CA TYR A 39 -7.14 1.47 -3.02
C TYR A 39 -6.13 0.85 -2.06
N VAL A 40 -5.99 1.46 -0.89
CA VAL A 40 -5.19 0.95 0.22
C VAL A 40 -6.06 0.87 1.46
N SER A 41 -6.13 -0.31 2.08
CA SER A 41 -6.80 -0.46 3.37
C SER A 41 -5.93 0.13 4.48
N PRO A 42 -6.43 1.02 5.34
CA PRO A 42 -5.68 1.54 6.49
C PRO A 42 -5.20 0.47 7.47
N LEU A 43 -5.85 -0.70 7.47
CA LEU A 43 -5.49 -1.83 8.32
C LEU A 43 -4.53 -2.83 7.64
N ASN A 44 -4.43 -2.78 6.30
CA ASN A 44 -3.59 -3.69 5.52
C ASN A 44 -2.95 -2.93 4.35
N ASN A 45 -1.99 -2.06 4.67
CA ASN A 45 -1.44 -1.10 3.72
C ASN A 45 -0.35 -1.64 2.79
N TYR A 46 0.21 -2.82 3.09
CA TYR A 46 1.25 -3.47 2.30
C TYR A 46 0.70 -4.40 1.20
N GLN A 47 -0.62 -4.60 1.15
CA GLN A 47 -1.32 -5.42 0.16
C GLN A 47 -2.50 -4.65 -0.45
N PRO A 48 -2.24 -3.59 -1.24
CA PRO A 48 -3.28 -2.78 -1.85
C PRO A 48 -4.03 -3.49 -2.98
N LEU A 49 -5.15 -2.90 -3.37
CA LEU A 49 -5.85 -3.20 -4.61
C LEU A 49 -5.21 -2.40 -5.74
N ILE A 50 -4.78 -3.07 -6.79
CA ILE A 50 -4.04 -2.45 -7.90
C ILE A 50 -4.70 -2.73 -9.25
N LYS A 51 -4.41 -1.87 -10.22
CA LYS A 51 -4.74 -2.06 -11.63
C LYS A 51 -3.49 -2.38 -12.42
N VAL A 52 -3.48 -3.52 -13.10
CA VAL A 52 -2.37 -3.96 -13.98
C VAL A 52 -2.99 -4.36 -15.31
N GLU A 53 -2.53 -3.74 -16.40
CA GLU A 53 -3.01 -4.06 -17.76
C GLU A 53 -4.55 -4.11 -17.91
N GLY A 54 -5.26 -3.22 -17.22
CA GLY A 54 -6.73 -3.16 -17.24
C GLY A 54 -7.45 -4.15 -16.32
N LYS A 55 -6.72 -5.04 -15.64
CA LYS A 55 -7.26 -5.96 -14.63
C LYS A 55 -7.09 -5.37 -13.23
N VAL A 56 -8.06 -5.65 -12.37
CA VAL A 56 -7.99 -5.30 -10.95
C VAL A 56 -7.50 -6.53 -10.17
N ILE A 57 -6.45 -6.36 -9.38
CA ILE A 57 -5.80 -7.42 -8.61
C ILE A 57 -5.76 -6.97 -7.14
N ASP A 58 -6.26 -7.83 -6.25
CA ASP A 58 -6.14 -7.65 -4.81
C ASP A 58 -4.93 -8.43 -4.29
N LEU A 59 -3.86 -7.71 -3.91
CA LEU A 59 -2.63 -8.30 -3.39
C LEU A 59 -2.81 -8.99 -2.03
N SER A 60 -3.94 -8.74 -1.34
CA SER A 60 -4.27 -9.44 -0.11
C SER A 60 -4.72 -10.88 -0.37
N LEU A 61 -5.32 -11.12 -1.55
CA LEU A 61 -5.84 -12.42 -1.95
C LEU A 61 -4.86 -13.20 -2.83
N ASP A 62 -4.17 -12.53 -3.76
CA ASP A 62 -3.28 -13.19 -4.71
C ASP A 62 -1.80 -13.07 -4.32
N LYS A 63 -1.29 -14.11 -3.65
CA LYS A 63 0.09 -14.18 -3.14
C LYS A 63 1.17 -14.36 -4.21
N ARG A 64 0.79 -14.51 -5.48
CA ARG A 64 1.74 -14.61 -6.60
C ARG A 64 2.39 -13.26 -6.90
N TYR A 65 1.69 -12.17 -6.57
CA TYR A 65 2.14 -10.82 -6.81
C TYR A 65 2.72 -10.21 -5.53
N SER A 66 3.86 -9.55 -5.66
CA SER A 66 4.46 -8.73 -4.62
C SER A 66 5.01 -7.43 -5.20
N ILE A 67 5.02 -6.39 -4.37
CA ILE A 67 5.55 -5.07 -4.74
C ILE A 67 7.07 -5.10 -4.59
N LEU A 68 7.80 -4.78 -5.67
CA LEU A 68 9.25 -4.62 -5.62
C LEU A 68 9.65 -3.19 -5.26
N GLU A 69 9.09 -2.22 -5.97
CA GLU A 69 9.43 -0.80 -5.83
C GLU A 69 8.26 0.11 -6.25
N MET A 70 8.19 1.30 -5.65
CA MET A 70 7.38 2.41 -6.16
C MET A 70 8.15 3.11 -7.28
N VAL A 71 7.44 3.54 -8.33
CA VAL A 71 7.99 4.20 -9.52
C VAL A 71 7.61 5.66 -9.56
#